data_AF-A0A139SUA1-F1
#
_entry.id   AF-A0A139SUA1-F1
#
_cell.length_a   1.000
_cell.length_b   1.000
_cell.length_c   1.000
_cell.angle_alpha   90.00
_cell.angle_beta   90.00
_cell.angle_gamma   90.00
#
_symmetry.space_group_name_H-M   'P 1'
#
loop_
_entity.id
_entity.type
_entity.pdbx_description
1 polymer ?
#
loop_
_entity_poly.entity_id
_entity_poly.type
_entity_poly.pdbx_seq_one_letter_code
_entity_poly.pdbx_strand_id
1 'polypeptide(L)'
;MSLTLATLIPAALLLGLGLALLSGRAIVAALCKQWPRSSAAALLLFGGAALWFLYKVWHLPEADFGSHRTLLAIGFGAIAALSFKYVPDFLAVRGVAILVLLGASPLLDAAYMKYELPQRLFLVSLVYLAIALALYLGAVPYRLRDFFEWLFGRPARSRVFGAMLAAYGALLVFVATTY
;
A
#
# COMPACT_ATOMS: atom_id res chain seq x y z
N MET A 1 -16.95 -2.79 6.47
CA MET A 1 -15.84 -2.59 7.44
C MET A 1 -16.21 -1.43 8.35
N SER A 2 -15.99 -1.51 9.67
CA SER A 2 -16.24 -0.38 10.56
C SER A 2 -15.18 0.72 10.40
N LEU A 3 -15.52 1.97 10.73
CA LEU A 3 -14.56 3.10 10.68
C LEU A 3 -13.39 2.90 11.65
N THR A 4 -13.67 2.32 12.83
CA THR A 4 -12.64 1.96 13.82
C THR A 4 -11.63 1.00 13.23
N LEU A 5 -12.09 -0.11 12.63
CA LEU A 5 -11.22 -1.12 12.02
C LEU A 5 -10.48 -0.55 10.80
N ALA A 6 -11.14 0.27 9.98
CA ALA A 6 -10.52 0.98 8.87
C ALA A 6 -9.40 1.92 9.32
N THR A 7 -9.52 2.51 10.51
CA THR A 7 -8.49 3.40 11.07
C THR A 7 -7.35 2.60 11.71
N LEU A 8 -7.67 1.49 12.38
CA LEU A 8 -6.70 0.64 13.06
C LEU A 8 -5.78 -0.13 12.11
N ILE A 9 -6.25 -0.53 10.92
CA ILE A 9 -5.41 -1.25 9.94
C ILE A 9 -4.18 -0.41 9.52
N PRO A 10 -4.33 0.83 8.99
CA PRO A 10 -3.20 1.68 8.66
C PRO A 10 -2.40 2.07 9.91
N ALA A 11 -3.05 2.26 11.06
CA ALA A 11 -2.37 2.56 12.31
C ALA A 11 -1.38 1.47 12.71
N ALA A 12 -1.82 0.21 12.70
CA ALA A 12 -0.98 -0.95 13.00
C ALA A 12 0.18 -1.08 12.00
N LEU A 13 -0.08 -0.85 10.71
CA LEU A 13 0.95 -0.88 9.68
C LEU A 13 2.01 0.22 9.90
N LEU A 14 1.59 1.45 10.17
CA LEU A 14 2.49 2.57 10.44
C LEU A 14 3.28 2.38 11.73
N LEU A 15 2.66 1.85 12.80
CA LEU A 15 3.34 1.52 14.04
C LEU A 15 4.37 0.41 13.83
N GLY A 16 4.01 -0.67 13.14
CA GLY A 16 4.92 -1.78 12.85
C GLY A 16 6.15 -1.32 12.04
N LEU A 17 5.92 -0.56 10.97
CA LEU A 17 7.00 0.00 10.16
C LEU A 17 7.83 1.03 10.93
N GLY A 18 7.18 1.90 11.69
CA GLY A 18 7.83 2.94 12.49
C GLY A 18 8.75 2.35 13.57
N LEU A 19 8.25 1.38 14.33
CA LEU A 19 9.01 0.67 15.35
C LEU A 19 10.16 -0.15 14.74
N ALA A 20 9.94 -0.80 13.60
CA ALA A 20 11.01 -1.51 12.89
C ALA A 20 12.15 -0.56 12.49
N LEU A 21 11.84 0.62 11.95
CA LEU A 21 12.85 1.62 11.59
C LEU A 21 13.53 2.27 12.80
N LEU A 22 12.78 2.51 13.88
CA LEU A 22 13.30 3.03 15.15
C LEU A 22 14.30 2.08 15.80
N SER A 23 14.09 0.76 15.65
CA SER A 23 14.99 -0.25 16.20
C SER A 23 16.43 -0.11 15.70
N GLY A 24 16.64 0.52 14.54
CA GLY A 24 17.96 0.72 13.95
C GLY A 24 18.71 -0.58 13.60
N ARG A 25 18.01 -1.72 13.59
CA ARG A 25 18.61 -3.03 13.35
C ARG A 25 19.06 -3.13 11.89
N ALA A 26 20.29 -3.61 11.68
CA ALA A 26 20.85 -3.79 10.34
C ALA A 26 19.99 -4.71 9.45
N ILE A 27 19.33 -5.70 10.04
CA ILE A 27 18.42 -6.61 9.31
C ILE A 27 17.24 -5.88 8.69
N VAL A 28 16.69 -4.85 9.36
CA VAL A 28 15.58 -4.06 8.81
C VAL A 28 16.04 -3.28 7.59
N ALA A 29 17.22 -2.65 7.67
CA ALA A 29 17.81 -1.95 6.53
C ALA A 29 18.11 -2.90 5.36
N ALA A 30 18.64 -4.09 5.64
CA ALA A 30 18.93 -5.10 4.63
C ALA A 30 17.65 -5.57 3.93
N LEU A 31 16.61 -5.92 4.70
CA LEU A 31 15.32 -6.34 4.15
C LEU A 31 14.71 -5.25 3.28
N CYS A 32 14.64 -4.00 3.77
CA CYS A 32 14.12 -2.85 3.01
C CYS A 32 14.83 -2.65 1.67
N LYS A 33 16.16 -2.84 1.61
CA LYS A 33 16.93 -2.66 0.38
C LYS A 33 16.81 -3.86 -0.59
N GLN A 34 16.58 -5.07 -0.08
CA GLN A 34 16.59 -6.31 -0.88
C GLN A 34 15.23 -6.65 -1.49
N TRP A 35 14.13 -6.45 -0.76
CA TRP A 35 12.80 -6.87 -1.21
C TRP A 35 12.32 -6.22 -2.53
N PRO A 36 12.67 -4.96 -2.90
CA PRO A 36 12.16 -4.34 -4.12
C PRO A 36 12.52 -5.10 -5.39
N ARG A 37 13.63 -5.86 -5.38
CA ARG A 37 14.11 -6.68 -6.50
C ARG A 37 13.93 -8.19 -6.30
N SER A 38 13.28 -8.60 -5.21
CA SER A 38 13.13 -10.03 -4.89
C SER A 38 12.04 -10.66 -5.75
N SER A 39 12.38 -11.75 -6.45
CA SER A 39 11.41 -12.54 -7.23
C SER A 39 10.33 -13.16 -6.36
N ALA A 40 10.68 -13.58 -5.13
CA ALA A 40 9.72 -14.10 -4.17
C ALA A 40 8.74 -13.01 -3.72
N ALA A 41 9.24 -11.80 -3.44
CA ALA A 41 8.39 -10.66 -3.10
C ALA A 41 7.51 -10.24 -4.30
N ALA A 42 8.02 -10.31 -5.52
CA ALA A 42 7.23 -10.06 -6.72
C ALA A 42 6.09 -11.07 -6.86
N LEU A 43 6.37 -12.37 -6.71
CA LEU A 43 5.33 -13.40 -6.78
C LEU A 43 4.24 -13.19 -5.72
N LEU A 44 4.63 -12.92 -4.47
CA LEU A 44 3.68 -12.74 -3.37
C LEU A 44 2.89 -11.43 -3.51
N LEU A 45 3.58 -10.31 -3.68
CA LEU A 45 2.95 -8.98 -3.65
C LEU A 45 2.24 -8.68 -4.95
N PHE A 46 2.91 -8.84 -6.11
CA PHE A 46 2.28 -8.58 -7.40
C PHE A 46 1.30 -9.70 -7.79
N GLY A 47 1.64 -10.96 -7.55
CA GLY A 47 0.72 -12.07 -7.80
C GLY A 47 -0.54 -11.96 -6.92
N GLY A 48 -0.38 -11.71 -5.62
CA GLY A 48 -1.50 -11.46 -4.71
C GLY A 48 -2.34 -10.24 -5.12
N ALA A 49 -1.70 -9.14 -5.52
CA ALA A 49 -2.38 -7.95 -6.01
C ALA A 49 -3.16 -8.21 -7.30
N ALA A 50 -2.56 -8.94 -8.24
CA ALA A 50 -3.20 -9.30 -9.50
C ALA A 50 -4.40 -10.22 -9.27
N LEU A 51 -4.29 -11.22 -8.39
CA LEU A 51 -5.41 -12.09 -8.03
C LEU A 51 -6.55 -11.30 -7.40
N TRP A 52 -6.27 -10.40 -6.45
CA TRP A 52 -7.29 -9.57 -5.83
C TRP A 52 -7.92 -8.59 -6.83
N PHE A 53 -7.12 -7.97 -7.69
CA PHE A 53 -7.60 -7.10 -8.76
C PHE A 53 -8.53 -7.85 -9.72
N LEU A 54 -8.12 -9.03 -10.20
CA LEU A 54 -8.92 -9.86 -11.10
C LEU A 54 -10.21 -10.32 -10.44
N TYR A 55 -10.16 -10.69 -9.15
CA TYR A 55 -11.35 -11.01 -8.38
C TYR A 55 -12.33 -9.82 -8.35
N LYS A 56 -11.84 -8.59 -8.13
CA LYS A 56 -12.66 -7.38 -8.16
C LYS A 56 -13.26 -7.14 -9.54
N VAL A 57 -12.47 -7.25 -10.61
CA VAL A 57 -12.94 -7.08 -12.00
C VAL A 57 -14.02 -8.09 -12.36
N TRP A 58 -13.86 -9.34 -11.92
CA TRP A 58 -14.84 -10.40 -12.17
C TRP A 58 -16.20 -10.13 -11.51
N HIS A 59 -16.20 -9.50 -10.32
CA HIS A 59 -17.41 -9.19 -9.54
C HIS A 59 -17.93 -7.77 -9.77
N LEU A 60 -17.46 -7.06 -10.81
CA LEU A 60 -17.98 -5.74 -11.12
C LEU A 60 -19.48 -5.82 -11.51
N PRO A 61 -20.32 -4.91 -10.98
CA PRO A 61 -21.70 -4.76 -11.41
C PRO A 61 -21.80 -4.55 -12.92
N GLU A 62 -22.89 -5.05 -13.51
CA GLU A 62 -23.18 -4.82 -14.94
C GLU A 62 -23.38 -3.34 -15.28
N ALA A 63 -23.71 -2.52 -14.28
CA ALA A 63 -23.81 -1.07 -14.44
C ALA A 63 -22.47 -0.39 -14.76
N ASP A 64 -21.34 -0.97 -14.33
CA ASP A 64 -20.02 -0.35 -14.52
C ASP A 64 -19.39 -0.75 -15.86
N PHE A 65 -19.49 -2.03 -16.26
CA PHE A 65 -18.83 -2.56 -17.47
C PHE A 65 -19.64 -3.59 -18.28
N GLY A 66 -20.90 -3.83 -17.91
CA GLY A 66 -21.80 -4.74 -18.62
C GLY A 66 -21.21 -6.13 -18.86
N SER A 67 -21.38 -6.64 -20.07
CA SER A 67 -20.86 -7.95 -20.52
C SER A 67 -19.35 -8.00 -20.74
N HIS A 68 -18.64 -6.86 -20.74
CA HIS A 68 -17.20 -6.81 -21.06
C HIS A 68 -16.29 -7.18 -19.89
N ARG A 69 -16.84 -7.34 -18.67
CA ARG A 69 -16.08 -7.72 -17.46
C ARG A 69 -15.20 -8.96 -17.66
N THR A 70 -15.69 -9.96 -18.39
CA THR A 70 -14.96 -11.21 -18.66
C THR A 70 -13.77 -10.98 -19.60
N LEU A 71 -13.96 -10.18 -20.65
CA LEU A 71 -12.89 -9.83 -21.58
C LEU A 71 -11.81 -8.98 -20.90
N LEU A 72 -12.21 -8.04 -20.04
CA LEU A 72 -11.29 -7.25 -19.23
C LEU A 72 -10.50 -8.13 -18.26
N ALA A 73 -11.16 -9.05 -17.56
CA ALA A 73 -10.49 -9.98 -16.64
C ALA A 73 -9.45 -10.84 -17.37
N ILE A 74 -9.79 -11.38 -18.55
CA ILE A 74 -8.85 -12.16 -19.37
C ILE A 74 -7.68 -11.29 -19.83
N GLY A 75 -7.95 -10.08 -20.35
CA GLY A 75 -6.93 -9.15 -20.83
C GLY A 75 -5.96 -8.73 -19.72
N PHE A 76 -6.48 -8.30 -18.57
CA PHE A 76 -5.65 -7.96 -17.41
C PHE A 76 -4.90 -9.16 -16.85
N GLY A 77 -5.50 -10.36 -16.88
CA GLY A 77 -4.84 -11.59 -16.47
C GLY A 77 -3.66 -11.93 -17.37
N ALA A 78 -3.83 -11.79 -18.68
CA ALA A 78 -2.73 -11.93 -19.65
C ALA A 78 -1.63 -10.90 -19.39
N ILE A 79 -1.96 -9.62 -19.20
CA ILE A 79 -0.98 -8.56 -18.90
C ILE A 79 -0.22 -8.87 -17.59
N ALA A 80 -0.92 -9.33 -16.55
CA ALA A 80 -0.30 -9.69 -15.28
C ALA A 80 0.69 -10.86 -15.45
N ALA A 81 0.30 -11.91 -16.18
CA ALA A 81 1.19 -13.04 -16.48
C ALA A 81 2.40 -12.61 -17.32
N LEU A 82 2.18 -11.79 -18.34
CA LEU A 82 3.25 -11.26 -19.19
C LEU A 82 4.20 -10.33 -18.44
N SER A 83 3.72 -9.62 -17.41
CA SER A 83 4.55 -8.73 -16.59
C SER A 83 5.66 -9.48 -15.85
N PHE A 84 5.41 -10.73 -15.40
CA PHE A 84 6.45 -11.57 -14.80
C PHE A 84 7.59 -11.91 -15.76
N LYS A 85 7.30 -12.01 -17.07
CA LYS A 85 8.30 -12.34 -18.09
C LYS A 85 9.01 -11.09 -18.64
N TYR A 86 8.25 -10.06 -18.99
CA TYR A 86 8.77 -8.91 -19.72
C TYR A 86 9.20 -7.75 -18.83
N VAL A 87 8.67 -7.64 -17.60
CA VAL A 87 8.99 -6.54 -16.69
C VAL A 87 9.23 -7.05 -15.26
N PRO A 88 10.19 -7.97 -15.06
CA PRO A 88 10.47 -8.54 -13.73
C PRO A 88 11.08 -7.52 -12.77
N ASP A 89 11.73 -6.48 -13.30
CA ASP A 89 12.38 -5.45 -12.50
C ASP A 89 11.38 -4.62 -11.69
N PHE A 90 11.55 -4.62 -10.38
CA PHE A 90 10.70 -3.92 -9.41
C PHE A 90 9.22 -4.30 -9.45
N LEU A 91 8.91 -5.50 -9.94
CA LEU A 91 7.54 -5.99 -9.99
C LEU A 91 6.90 -6.05 -8.60
N ALA A 92 7.69 -6.36 -7.57
CA ALA A 92 7.27 -6.31 -6.17
C ALA A 92 6.75 -4.92 -5.74
N VAL A 93 7.44 -3.85 -6.17
CA VAL A 93 7.07 -2.46 -5.86
C VAL A 93 5.75 -2.08 -6.52
N ARG A 94 5.58 -2.49 -7.78
CA ARG A 94 4.31 -2.31 -8.51
C ARG A 94 3.18 -3.10 -7.85
N GLY A 95 3.46 -4.31 -7.38
CA GLY A 95 2.52 -5.11 -6.60
C GLY A 95 2.04 -4.39 -5.35
N VAL A 96 2.96 -3.81 -4.56
CA VAL A 96 2.60 -2.98 -3.40
C VAL A 96 1.76 -1.79 -3.80
N ALA A 97 2.10 -1.09 -4.90
CA ALA A 97 1.30 0.02 -5.38
C ALA A 97 -0.15 -0.41 -5.71
N ILE A 98 -0.33 -1.55 -6.39
CA ILE A 98 -1.66 -2.10 -6.67
C ILE A 98 -2.39 -2.46 -5.37
N LEU A 99 -1.73 -3.10 -4.41
CA LEU A 99 -2.33 -3.43 -3.11
C LEU A 99 -2.78 -2.18 -2.34
N VAL A 100 -1.99 -1.11 -2.36
CA VAL A 100 -2.35 0.18 -1.75
C VAL A 100 -3.59 0.76 -2.43
N LEU A 101 -3.64 0.75 -3.76
CA LEU A 101 -4.80 1.25 -4.52
C LEU A 101 -6.07 0.42 -4.27
N LEU A 102 -5.94 -0.92 -4.24
CA LEU A 102 -7.05 -1.83 -3.93
C LEU A 102 -7.54 -1.66 -2.49
N GLY A 103 -6.62 -1.53 -1.53
CA GLY A 103 -6.92 -1.33 -0.12
C GLY A 103 -7.49 0.05 0.20
N ALA A 104 -7.19 1.07 -0.62
CA ALA A 104 -7.69 2.42 -0.41
C ALA A 104 -9.22 2.52 -0.54
N SER A 105 -9.84 1.79 -1.46
CA SER A 105 -11.31 1.77 -1.63
C SER A 105 -12.05 1.41 -0.34
N PRO A 106 -11.88 0.23 0.27
CA PRO A 106 -12.62 -0.11 1.49
C PRO A 106 -12.29 0.79 2.69
N LEU A 107 -11.09 1.38 2.74
CA LEU A 107 -10.71 2.34 3.78
C LEU A 107 -11.48 3.67 3.64
N LEU A 108 -11.57 4.20 2.42
CA LEU A 108 -12.32 5.42 2.14
C LEU A 108 -13.83 5.20 2.25
N ASP A 109 -14.33 4.05 1.79
CA ASP A 109 -15.74 3.68 1.89
C ASP A 109 -16.20 3.63 3.36
N ALA A 110 -15.35 3.15 4.27
CA ALA A 110 -15.66 3.14 5.71
C ALA A 110 -15.77 4.54 6.33
N ALA A 111 -15.12 5.53 5.73
CA ALA A 111 -15.17 6.94 6.13
C ALA A 111 -16.23 7.75 5.36
N TYR A 112 -16.82 7.20 4.29
CA TYR A 112 -17.79 7.89 3.44
C TYR A 112 -19.05 8.32 4.22
N MET A 113 -19.58 9.50 3.93
CA MET A 113 -20.83 10.06 4.49
C MET A 113 -20.92 10.25 6.03
N LYS A 114 -19.86 9.96 6.79
CA LYS A 114 -19.74 10.24 8.25
C LYS A 114 -19.32 11.67 8.61
N TYR A 115 -20.08 12.68 8.17
CA TYR A 115 -19.72 14.10 8.38
C TYR A 115 -19.67 14.53 9.85
N GLU A 116 -20.43 13.85 10.71
CA GLU A 116 -20.46 14.04 12.17
C GLU A 116 -19.10 13.84 12.86
N LEU A 117 -18.19 13.08 12.23
CA LEU A 117 -16.89 12.70 12.81
C LEU A 117 -15.75 13.36 12.03
N PRO A 118 -15.36 14.62 12.34
CA PRO A 118 -14.31 15.33 11.61
C PRO A 118 -12.94 14.66 11.71
N GLN A 119 -12.69 13.90 12.77
CA GLN A 119 -11.42 13.20 13.00
C GLN A 119 -11.12 12.12 11.95
N ARG A 120 -12.13 11.61 11.24
CA ARG A 120 -11.92 10.66 10.12
C ARG A 120 -11.01 11.23 9.03
N LEU A 121 -10.88 12.56 8.95
CA LEU A 121 -10.04 13.23 7.97
C LEU A 121 -8.57 12.86 8.11
N PHE A 122 -8.08 12.51 9.31
CA PHE A 122 -6.72 12.01 9.47
C PHE A 122 -6.50 10.72 8.67
N LEU A 123 -7.43 9.76 8.75
CA LEU A 123 -7.40 8.56 7.93
C LEU A 123 -7.51 8.90 6.43
N VAL A 124 -8.51 9.70 6.06
CA VAL A 124 -8.79 10.03 4.64
C VAL A 124 -7.59 10.71 3.98
N SER A 125 -7.00 11.72 4.64
CA SER A 125 -5.81 12.41 4.14
C SER A 125 -4.61 11.47 3.98
N LEU A 126 -4.37 10.57 4.96
CA LEU A 126 -3.32 9.55 4.83
C LEU A 126 -3.55 8.65 3.61
N VAL A 127 -4.79 8.17 3.42
CA VAL A 127 -5.10 7.26 2.31
C VAL A 127 -4.91 7.97 0.97
N TYR A 128 -5.34 9.22 0.81
CA TYR A 128 -5.08 9.97 -0.42
C TYR A 128 -3.58 10.22 -0.68
N LEU A 129 -2.78 10.50 0.35
CA LEU A 129 -1.33 10.57 0.21
C LEU A 129 -0.75 9.22 -0.24
N ALA A 130 -1.25 8.12 0.31
CA ALA A 130 -0.83 6.77 -0.08
C ALA A 130 -1.22 6.44 -1.52
N ILE A 131 -2.41 6.85 -1.99
CA ILE A 131 -2.84 6.73 -3.40
C ILE A 131 -1.87 7.49 -4.30
N ALA A 132 -1.58 8.75 -3.98
CA ALA A 132 -0.66 9.57 -4.78
C ALA A 132 0.75 8.94 -4.85
N LEU A 133 1.25 8.44 -3.71
CA LEU A 133 2.53 7.75 -3.66
C LEU A 133 2.51 6.44 -4.45
N ALA A 134 1.42 5.66 -4.38
CA ALA A 134 1.28 4.42 -5.13
C ALA A 134 1.26 4.66 -6.64
N LEU A 135 0.57 5.70 -7.11
CA LEU A 135 0.58 6.08 -8.53
C LEU A 135 1.99 6.49 -8.99
N TYR A 136 2.69 7.30 -8.18
CA TYR A 136 4.06 7.72 -8.47
C TYR A 136 5.02 6.52 -8.52
N LEU A 137 4.98 5.63 -7.52
CA LEU A 137 5.85 4.45 -7.45
C LEU A 137 5.46 3.39 -8.48
N GLY A 138 4.19 3.30 -8.89
CA GLY A 138 3.76 2.44 -9.98
C GLY A 138 4.39 2.84 -11.31
N ALA A 139 4.43 4.15 -11.59
CA ALA A 139 5.08 4.70 -12.79
C ALA A 139 6.61 4.61 -12.72
N VAL A 140 7.20 4.94 -11.56
CA VAL A 140 8.65 5.11 -11.39
C VAL A 140 9.18 4.27 -10.22
N PRO A 141 9.17 2.93 -10.32
CA PRO A 141 9.38 2.06 -9.16
C PRO A 141 10.81 2.05 -8.61
N TYR A 142 11.80 2.40 -9.44
CA TYR A 142 13.20 2.49 -8.98
C TYR A 142 13.41 3.55 -7.89
N ARG A 143 12.54 4.58 -7.83
CA ARG A 143 12.65 5.65 -6.83
C ARG A 143 12.50 5.15 -5.39
N LEU A 144 11.82 4.01 -5.18
CA LEU A 144 11.73 3.41 -3.85
C LEU A 144 13.09 2.88 -3.38
N ARG A 145 13.90 2.34 -4.28
CA ARG A 145 15.28 1.91 -3.99
C ARG A 145 16.13 3.11 -3.61
N ASP A 146 16.10 4.17 -4.42
CA ASP A 146 16.87 5.39 -4.17
C ASP A 146 16.46 6.03 -2.83
N PHE A 147 15.16 6.00 -2.51
CA PHE A 147 14.65 6.41 -1.21
C PHE A 147 15.25 5.59 -0.06
N PHE A 148 15.31 4.26 -0.17
CA PHE A 148 15.94 3.43 0.86
C PHE A 148 17.45 3.65 0.95
N GLU A 149 18.14 3.88 -0.16
CA GLU A 149 19.57 4.25 -0.15
C GLU A 149 19.80 5.56 0.62
N TRP A 150 18.99 6.58 0.36
CA TRP A 150 19.03 7.85 1.10
C TRP A 150 18.65 7.70 2.57
N LEU A 151 17.60 6.92 2.86
CA LEU A 151 17.04 6.74 4.20
C LEU A 151 18.03 6.05 5.13
N PHE A 152 18.68 4.98 4.65
CA PHE A 152 19.65 4.22 5.42
C PHE A 152 21.09 4.72 5.26
N GLY A 153 21.31 5.79 4.48
CA GLY A 153 22.63 6.44 4.39
C GLY A 153 23.08 7.12 5.68
N ARG A 154 22.15 7.45 6.59
CA ARG A 154 22.45 7.91 7.96
C ARG A 154 21.49 7.27 8.95
N PRO A 155 21.97 6.69 10.07
CA PRO A 155 21.09 6.04 11.05
C PRO A 155 20.08 7.00 11.69
N ALA A 156 20.41 8.30 11.76
CA ALA A 156 19.49 9.32 12.24
C ALA A 156 18.23 9.45 11.34
N ARG A 157 18.39 9.35 10.01
CA ARG A 157 17.28 9.52 9.05
C ARG A 157 16.26 8.40 9.19
N SER A 158 16.71 7.15 9.28
CA SER A 158 15.82 6.00 9.47
C SER A 158 15.06 6.09 10.79
N ARG A 159 15.72 6.52 11.88
CA ARG A 159 15.07 6.71 13.19
C ARG A 159 14.05 7.85 13.18
N VAL A 160 14.39 8.99 12.60
CA VAL A 160 13.47 10.14 12.49
C VAL A 160 12.24 9.77 11.65
N PHE A 161 12.45 9.14 10.50
CA PHE A 161 11.33 8.68 9.66
C PHE A 161 10.49 7.61 10.39
N GLY A 162 11.14 6.68 11.10
CA GLY A 162 10.46 5.70 11.94
C GLY A 162 9.62 6.34 13.06
N ALA A 163 10.17 7.36 13.73
CA ALA A 163 9.45 8.13 14.74
C ALA A 163 8.21 8.83 14.15
N MET A 164 8.34 9.44 12.97
CA MET A 164 7.22 10.08 12.28
C MET A 164 6.10 9.09 11.95
N LEU A 165 6.45 7.92 11.40
CA LEU A 165 5.47 6.87 11.11
C LEU A 165 4.81 6.34 12.39
N ALA A 166 5.59 6.08 13.43
CA ALA A 166 5.06 5.58 14.70
C ALA A 166 4.15 6.63 15.38
N ALA A 167 4.54 7.91 15.37
CA ALA A 167 3.73 8.99 15.90
C ALA A 167 2.41 9.14 15.15
N TYR A 168 2.42 9.06 13.82
CA TYR A 168 1.19 9.12 13.03
C TYR A 168 0.32 7.87 13.24
N GLY A 169 0.92 6.68 13.35
CA GLY A 169 0.20 5.46 13.72
C GLY A 169 -0.45 5.56 15.09
N ALA A 170 0.25 6.09 16.10
CA ALA A 170 -0.31 6.34 17.43
C ALA A 170 -1.45 7.37 17.40
N LEU A 171 -1.33 8.43 16.59
CA LEU A 171 -2.40 9.38 16.35
C LEU A 171 -3.66 8.69 15.80
N LEU A 172 -3.51 7.79 14.83
CA LEU A 172 -4.64 7.05 14.29
C LEU A 172 -5.26 6.08 15.30
N VAL A 173 -4.45 5.43 16.16
CA VAL A 173 -4.99 4.62 17.27
C VAL A 173 -5.83 5.51 18.20
N PHE A 174 -5.31 6.67 18.59
CA PHE A 174 -6.03 7.61 19.44
C PHE A 174 -7.35 8.06 18.79
N VAL A 175 -7.29 8.47 17.51
CA VAL A 175 -8.48 8.82 16.72
C VAL A 175 -9.46 7.65 16.57
N ALA A 176 -8.99 6.41 16.56
CA ALA A 176 -9.89 5.26 16.52
C ALA A 176 -10.70 5.08 17.81
N THR A 177 -10.22 5.60 18.95
CA THR A 177 -10.92 5.51 20.25
C THR A 177 -12.00 6.59 20.45
N THR A 178 -12.05 7.59 19.57
CA THR A 178 -12.98 8.71 19.65
C THR A 178 -14.21 8.56 18.76
N TYR A 179 -14.35 7.42 18.06
CA TYR A 179 -15.50 7.07 17.21
C TYR A 179 -16.59 6.28 17.93
#